data_AF-A0A6A6UTY9-F1
#
_entry.id   AF-A0A6A6UTY9-F1
#
_cell.length_a   1.000
_cell.length_b   1.000
_cell.length_c   1.000
_cell.angle_alpha   90.00
_cell.angle_beta   90.00
_cell.angle_gamma   90.00
#
_symmetry.space_group_name_H-M   'P 1'
#
loop_
_entity.id
_entity.type
_entity.pdbx_description
1 polymer ?
#
loop_
_entity_poly.entity_id
_entity_poly.type
_entity_poly.pdbx_seq_one_letter_code
_entity_poly.pdbx_strand_id
1 'polypeptide(L)'
;MDETSPPESSKATTSTQKQPPPEPVDAIRTRQLVIFSFWAIILFLGLPTWWKTTSIYRAQLPLQLMEEWADGKQCKPTFPLRIAVEATPGPASVSAPPMAPRILQHLIKNTQHALDDLNDFPIHHIRLLTSELSTTTSSESIDPESEIMIPIPDDIALLMRLIPIGNGQPPSAKLHTYSPVLDVFYSSNMIPTEGSSFTSPLAMFIAKELQSIFTEEQATIAHALSMTSWGAPNKNRPELAESLTKRSTRSFKYAPAYYITFSLFTPTSVPFDWDIEGALEKHITPLLSSLSSISNFTTDSQVQLYAGFTPSIKPEYDADKNSWSLSRDDLSGFINAAEWPLSPNMGAGPTINFILYVPAAHQSPLVVRHNEGGDPSNPDRSNSWLIPQWGGVQILNLHKSSAGVISYLTKDDLESSMRTFSTQLLSLLGLPNSPSSLPMRLSTLTRVHAASLIYSASSTIGALARLTRTLPSIAIPNQVASSVDRSISHLSAACSSLSNGKFASALEEARIAEQEAEKAFFERSMVAQVYFPDEHKAVMYVPLIGTIAVPLVTSAVREIRRWRKGGK
;
A
#
# COMPACT_ATOMS: atom_id res chain seq x y z
N MET A 1 99.89 -34.90 -31.44
CA MET A 1 99.43 -36.26 -31.71
C MET A 1 98.12 -36.13 -32.46
N ASP A 2 97.99 -36.16 -33.79
CA ASP A 2 98.87 -36.27 -34.98
C ASP A 2 98.00 -35.65 -36.11
N GLU A 3 98.50 -34.68 -36.89
CA GLU A 3 99.20 -34.83 -38.19
C GLU A 3 98.26 -34.97 -39.43
N THR A 4 98.16 -33.84 -40.18
CA THR A 4 97.97 -33.59 -41.64
C THR A 4 97.52 -34.73 -42.61
N SER A 5 96.54 -34.55 -43.53
CA SER A 5 96.63 -33.86 -44.87
C SER A 5 95.29 -33.97 -45.68
N PRO A 6 95.04 -33.17 -46.77
CA PRO A 6 93.74 -32.98 -47.49
C PRO A 6 93.64 -33.80 -48.83
N PRO A 7 92.58 -33.81 -49.70
CA PRO A 7 91.94 -32.66 -50.42
C PRO A 7 90.45 -32.83 -50.89
N GLU A 8 90.02 -31.93 -51.80
CA GLU A 8 88.98 -32.04 -52.86
C GLU A 8 87.61 -31.34 -52.74
N SER A 9 87.33 -30.58 -53.80
CA SER A 9 86.09 -29.88 -54.12
C SER A 9 84.97 -30.85 -54.54
N SER A 10 83.76 -30.70 -53.99
CA SER A 10 82.56 -31.32 -54.56
C SER A 10 81.39 -30.35 -54.65
N LYS A 11 81.09 -30.02 -55.92
CA LYS A 11 79.89 -29.44 -56.52
C LYS A 11 78.62 -29.46 -55.65
N ALA A 12 78.02 -28.28 -55.48
CA ALA A 12 76.65 -28.13 -55.03
C ALA A 12 75.67 -28.48 -56.16
N THR A 13 74.87 -29.53 -55.96
CA THR A 13 73.75 -29.91 -56.83
C THR A 13 72.52 -29.09 -56.41
N THR A 14 72.12 -28.11 -57.22
CA THR A 14 70.84 -27.39 -57.06
C THR A 14 69.67 -28.29 -57.45
N SER A 15 68.81 -28.65 -56.50
CA SER A 15 67.52 -29.30 -56.75
C SER A 15 66.48 -28.26 -57.21
N THR A 16 66.03 -28.38 -58.46
CA THR A 16 64.95 -27.59 -59.05
C THR A 16 63.60 -27.99 -58.45
N GLN A 17 62.96 -27.11 -57.67
CA GLN A 17 61.57 -27.27 -57.23
C GLN A 17 60.61 -27.16 -58.44
N LYS A 18 59.89 -28.25 -58.74
CA LYS A 18 58.76 -28.28 -59.68
C LYS A 18 57.66 -27.32 -59.21
N GLN A 19 57.35 -26.29 -59.99
CA GLN A 19 56.13 -25.50 -59.81
C GLN A 19 54.92 -26.30 -60.32
N PRO A 20 53.76 -26.22 -59.66
CA PRO A 20 52.55 -26.90 -60.10
C PRO A 20 51.98 -26.29 -61.40
N PRO A 21 51.25 -27.08 -62.22
CA PRO A 21 50.70 -26.65 -63.50
C PRO A 21 49.66 -25.52 -63.36
N PRO A 22 49.48 -24.68 -64.39
CA PRO A 22 48.53 -23.57 -64.38
C PRO A 22 47.08 -24.07 -64.26
N GLU A 23 46.31 -23.46 -63.34
CA GLU A 23 44.89 -23.78 -63.13
C GLU A 23 44.05 -23.52 -64.39
N PRO A 24 43.13 -24.41 -64.78
CA PRO A 24 42.23 -24.19 -65.90
C PRO A 24 41.22 -23.07 -65.59
N VAL A 25 40.87 -22.27 -66.60
CA VAL A 25 40.03 -21.06 -66.48
C VAL A 25 38.63 -21.37 -65.91
N ASP A 26 38.11 -22.57 -66.17
CA ASP A 26 36.82 -23.04 -65.66
C ASP A 26 36.85 -23.30 -64.14
N ALA A 27 37.98 -23.76 -63.61
CA ALA A 27 38.18 -23.94 -62.17
C ALA A 27 38.23 -22.58 -61.43
N ILE A 28 38.70 -21.53 -62.11
CA ILE A 28 38.74 -20.17 -61.56
C ILE A 28 37.33 -19.57 -61.51
N ARG A 29 36.55 -19.69 -62.60
CA ARG A 29 35.16 -19.20 -62.64
C ARG A 29 34.26 -19.91 -61.64
N THR A 30 34.38 -21.23 -61.52
CA THR A 30 33.62 -22.01 -60.53
C THR A 30 34.00 -21.62 -59.11
N ARG A 31 35.29 -21.43 -58.78
CA ARG A 31 35.73 -20.93 -57.47
C ARG A 31 35.14 -19.55 -57.16
N GLN A 32 35.14 -18.62 -58.11
CA GLN A 32 34.56 -17.29 -57.95
C GLN A 32 33.04 -17.35 -57.71
N LEU A 33 32.33 -18.17 -58.48
CA LEU A 33 30.88 -18.41 -58.31
C LEU A 33 30.56 -19.02 -56.94
N VAL A 34 31.37 -19.96 -56.46
CA VAL A 34 31.21 -20.57 -55.13
C VAL A 34 31.47 -19.55 -54.01
N ILE A 35 32.54 -18.76 -54.09
CA ILE A 35 32.81 -17.71 -53.09
C ILE A 35 31.68 -16.68 -53.08
N PHE A 36 31.20 -16.27 -54.27
CA PHE A 36 30.10 -15.33 -54.38
C PHE A 36 28.78 -15.90 -53.83
N SER A 37 28.48 -17.18 -54.10
CA SER A 37 27.26 -17.81 -53.57
C SER A 37 27.28 -17.92 -52.05
N PHE A 38 28.43 -18.25 -51.44
CA PHE A 38 28.58 -18.24 -49.98
C PHE A 38 28.37 -16.84 -49.38
N TRP A 39 28.97 -15.80 -49.97
CA TRP A 39 28.78 -14.43 -49.51
C TRP A 39 27.35 -13.93 -49.70
N ALA A 40 26.70 -14.30 -50.81
CA ALA A 40 25.30 -13.98 -51.05
C ALA A 40 24.40 -14.63 -49.98
N ILE A 41 24.62 -15.91 -49.65
CA ILE A 41 23.85 -16.58 -48.58
C ILE A 41 24.10 -15.90 -47.23
N ILE A 42 25.35 -15.58 -46.89
CA ILE A 42 25.68 -14.93 -45.61
C ILE A 42 25.04 -13.54 -45.52
N LEU A 43 25.08 -12.73 -46.57
CA LEU A 43 24.52 -11.37 -46.56
C LEU A 43 22.99 -11.35 -46.62
N PHE A 44 22.37 -12.19 -47.45
CA PHE A 44 20.92 -12.14 -47.68
C PHE A 44 20.11 -13.06 -46.76
N LEU A 45 20.70 -14.15 -46.24
CA LEU A 45 20.01 -15.09 -45.34
C LEU A 45 20.66 -15.14 -43.97
N GLY A 46 21.99 -15.27 -43.90
CA GLY A 46 22.73 -15.45 -42.65
C GLY A 46 22.59 -14.26 -41.69
N LEU A 47 23.01 -13.07 -42.12
CA LEU A 47 22.98 -11.84 -41.33
C LEU A 47 21.55 -11.44 -40.90
N PRO A 48 20.54 -11.42 -41.80
CA PRO A 48 19.17 -11.08 -41.42
C PRO A 48 18.56 -12.07 -40.43
N THR A 49 18.82 -13.37 -40.63
CA THR A 49 18.30 -14.42 -39.74
C THR A 49 19.01 -14.38 -38.40
N TRP A 50 20.34 -14.24 -38.38
CA TRP A 50 21.12 -14.06 -37.17
C TRP A 50 20.59 -12.86 -36.37
N TRP A 51 20.51 -11.67 -36.99
CA TRP A 51 20.01 -10.47 -36.33
C TRP A 51 18.61 -10.68 -35.74
N LYS A 52 17.68 -11.27 -36.51
CA LYS A 52 16.31 -11.52 -36.04
C LYS A 52 16.26 -12.55 -34.89
N THR A 53 17.12 -13.56 -34.91
CA THR A 53 17.18 -14.59 -33.86
C THR A 53 17.94 -14.13 -32.60
N THR A 54 18.86 -13.18 -32.73
CA THR A 54 19.63 -12.63 -31.61
C THR A 54 19.04 -11.35 -31.04
N SER A 55 18.12 -10.68 -31.76
CA SER A 55 17.42 -9.50 -31.25
C SER A 55 16.47 -9.89 -30.12
N ILE A 56 16.53 -9.13 -29.02
CA ILE A 56 15.62 -9.27 -27.90
C ILE A 56 14.27 -8.67 -28.30
N TYR A 57 13.20 -9.45 -28.15
CA TYR A 57 11.85 -8.94 -28.37
C TYR A 57 11.49 -7.89 -27.32
N ARG A 58 10.95 -6.75 -27.78
CA ARG A 58 10.55 -5.64 -26.93
C ARG A 58 9.18 -5.12 -27.36
N ALA A 59 8.18 -5.32 -26.51
CA ALA A 59 6.87 -4.73 -26.70
C ALA A 59 6.94 -3.20 -26.60
N GLN A 60 6.09 -2.51 -27.36
CA GLN A 60 5.96 -1.06 -27.32
C GLN A 60 5.17 -0.65 -26.08
N LEU A 61 5.71 0.29 -25.30
CA LEU A 61 5.07 0.86 -24.12
C LEU A 61 4.75 2.34 -24.36
N PRO A 62 3.63 2.87 -23.83
CA PRO A 62 3.28 4.28 -23.92
C PRO A 62 4.09 5.12 -22.92
N LEU A 63 5.41 5.21 -23.13
CA LEU A 63 6.36 5.77 -22.16
C LEU A 63 6.05 7.21 -21.74
N GLN A 64 5.60 8.05 -22.67
CA GLN A 64 5.23 9.44 -22.37
C GLN A 64 4.03 9.50 -21.43
N LEU A 65 2.99 8.71 -21.72
CA LEU A 65 1.79 8.64 -20.88
C LEU A 65 2.12 8.13 -19.47
N MET A 66 2.95 7.10 -19.36
CA MET A 66 3.41 6.56 -18.06
C MET A 66 4.12 7.63 -17.21
N GLU A 67 4.96 8.46 -17.84
CA GLU A 67 5.64 9.57 -17.16
C GLU A 67 4.67 10.69 -16.78
N GLU A 68 3.69 11.02 -17.63
CA GLU A 68 2.67 12.01 -17.32
C GLU A 68 1.77 11.59 -16.14
N TRP A 69 1.50 10.29 -16.00
CA TRP A 69 0.84 9.73 -14.82
C TRP A 69 1.70 9.91 -13.57
N ALA A 70 2.98 9.54 -13.61
CA ALA A 70 3.91 9.69 -12.49
C ALA A 70 4.16 11.15 -12.10
N ASP A 71 4.18 12.06 -13.07
CA ASP A 71 4.29 13.51 -12.86
C ASP A 71 3.00 14.12 -12.29
N GLY A 72 1.90 13.36 -12.29
CA GLY A 72 0.63 13.81 -11.77
C GLY A 72 -0.17 14.72 -12.70
N LYS A 73 0.13 14.71 -14.00
CA LYS A 73 -0.54 15.56 -15.01
C LYS A 73 -1.91 15.01 -15.40
N GLN A 74 -2.06 13.68 -15.37
CA GLN A 74 -3.28 12.97 -15.81
C GLN A 74 -4.37 12.92 -14.74
N CYS A 75 -4.01 12.85 -13.47
CA CYS A 75 -4.95 12.83 -12.35
C CYS A 75 -4.69 13.97 -11.39
N LYS A 76 -5.72 14.80 -11.18
CA LYS A 76 -5.76 15.79 -10.11
C LYS A 76 -6.77 15.29 -9.07
N PRO A 77 -6.31 14.70 -7.96
CA PRO A 77 -7.23 14.13 -6.98
C PRO A 77 -8.09 15.24 -6.40
N THR A 78 -9.41 15.04 -6.41
CA THR A 78 -10.39 15.89 -5.72
C THR A 78 -11.28 15.00 -4.87
N PHE A 79 -11.60 15.45 -3.65
CA PHE A 79 -12.40 14.70 -2.69
C PHE A 79 -13.68 15.48 -2.40
N PRO A 80 -14.72 15.34 -3.25
CA PRO A 80 -16.03 15.92 -3.00
C PRO A 80 -16.73 15.13 -1.89
N LEU A 81 -16.76 15.70 -0.68
CA LEU A 81 -17.53 15.16 0.44
C LEU A 81 -18.97 15.63 0.34
N ARG A 82 -19.89 14.74 -0.04
CA ARG A 82 -21.33 15.05 -0.06
C ARG A 82 -21.93 14.81 1.31
N ILE A 83 -22.57 15.83 1.88
CA ILE A 83 -23.27 15.75 3.16
C ILE A 83 -24.76 15.98 2.90
N ALA A 84 -25.59 15.02 3.26
CA ALA A 84 -27.04 15.15 3.14
C ALA A 84 -27.60 15.88 4.36
N VAL A 85 -28.46 16.86 4.15
CA VAL A 85 -29.10 17.63 5.21
C VAL A 85 -30.60 17.35 5.20
N GLU A 86 -31.13 16.95 6.35
CA GLU A 86 -32.53 16.65 6.59
C GLU A 86 -33.07 17.49 7.75
N ALA A 87 -34.31 17.98 7.62
CA ALA A 87 -35.03 18.64 8.70
C ALA A 87 -35.98 17.65 9.38
N THR A 88 -35.67 17.26 10.62
CA THR A 88 -36.43 16.27 11.38
C THR A 88 -37.35 17.00 12.38
N PRO A 89 -38.57 16.51 12.66
CA PRO A 89 -39.42 17.07 13.71
C PRO A 89 -38.72 17.01 15.08
N GLY A 90 -39.02 17.99 15.94
CA GLY A 90 -38.46 18.06 17.30
C GLY A 90 -38.89 16.88 18.18
N PRO A 91 -38.18 16.62 19.30
CA PRO A 91 -38.61 15.65 20.29
C PRO A 91 -40.01 15.99 20.81
N ALA A 92 -40.80 14.99 21.22
CA ALA A 92 -42.20 15.16 21.62
C ALA A 92 -42.45 16.25 22.70
N SER A 93 -41.41 16.61 23.47
CA SER A 93 -41.42 17.71 24.45
C SER A 93 -41.49 19.11 23.84
N VAL A 94 -41.10 19.27 22.57
CA VAL A 94 -41.08 20.53 21.82
C VAL A 94 -41.86 20.29 20.53
N SER A 95 -43.17 20.56 20.54
CA SER A 95 -44.06 20.48 19.37
C SER A 95 -43.73 21.58 18.35
N ALA A 96 -42.53 21.54 17.76
CA ALA A 96 -42.08 22.43 16.70
C ALA A 96 -42.13 21.70 15.35
N PRO A 97 -42.79 22.26 14.33
CA PRO A 97 -42.79 21.69 12.99
C PRO A 97 -41.37 21.67 12.40
N PRO A 98 -41.05 20.72 11.51
CA PRO A 98 -39.78 20.69 10.80
C PRO A 98 -39.59 21.98 9.97
N MET A 99 -38.33 22.36 9.75
CA MET A 99 -37.98 23.55 8.97
C MET A 99 -38.58 23.50 7.56
N ALA A 100 -39.17 24.61 7.10
CA ALA A 100 -39.73 24.69 5.76
C ALA A 100 -38.65 24.49 4.67
N PRO A 101 -38.91 23.77 3.56
CA PRO A 101 -37.90 23.45 2.55
C PRO A 101 -37.17 24.66 1.94
N ARG A 102 -37.86 25.80 1.76
CA ARG A 102 -37.24 27.03 1.24
C ARG A 102 -36.20 27.62 2.20
N ILE A 103 -36.52 27.63 3.49
CA ILE A 103 -35.63 28.11 4.55
C ILE A 103 -34.42 27.17 4.66
N LEU A 104 -34.64 25.86 4.56
CA LEU A 104 -33.59 24.85 4.55
C LEU A 104 -32.61 25.07 3.39
N GLN A 105 -33.11 25.30 2.17
CA GLN A 105 -32.25 25.59 0.99
C GLN A 105 -31.43 26.87 1.19
N HIS A 106 -32.03 27.92 1.77
CA HIS A 106 -31.32 29.16 2.08
C HIS A 106 -30.23 28.94 3.14
N LEU A 107 -30.51 28.15 4.18
CA LEU A 107 -29.53 27.76 5.19
C LEU A 107 -28.38 26.97 4.57
N ILE A 108 -28.68 25.99 3.71
CA ILE A 108 -27.68 25.18 3.00
C ILE A 108 -26.76 26.07 2.16
N LYS A 109 -27.32 27.01 1.39
CA LYS A 109 -26.53 27.94 0.57
C LYS A 109 -25.62 28.83 1.43
N ASN A 110 -26.15 29.40 2.51
CA ASN A 110 -25.36 30.24 3.42
C ASN A 110 -24.26 29.45 4.13
N THR A 111 -24.55 28.21 4.51
CA THR A 111 -23.57 27.31 5.14
C THR A 111 -22.50 26.89 4.14
N GLN A 112 -22.86 26.63 2.89
CA GLN A 112 -21.89 26.33 1.82
C GLN A 112 -20.95 27.52 1.57
N HIS A 113 -21.48 28.76 1.53
CA HIS A 113 -20.63 29.96 1.41
C HIS A 113 -19.66 30.08 2.59
N ALA A 114 -20.13 29.88 3.83
CA ALA A 114 -19.27 29.91 5.00
C ALA A 114 -18.22 28.78 5.00
N LEU A 115 -18.55 27.58 4.50
CA LEU A 115 -17.61 26.47 4.35
C LEU A 115 -16.54 26.77 3.30
N ASP A 116 -16.93 27.33 2.16
CA ASP A 116 -16.01 27.68 1.07
C ASP A 116 -15.03 28.79 1.53
N ASP A 117 -15.50 29.77 2.32
CA ASP A 117 -14.66 30.83 2.91
C ASP A 117 -13.66 30.30 3.94
N LEU A 118 -14.03 29.23 4.68
CA LEU A 118 -13.18 28.59 5.68
C LEU A 118 -12.20 27.56 5.09
N ASN A 119 -12.34 27.20 3.80
CA ASN A 119 -11.58 26.10 3.22
C ASN A 119 -10.21 26.53 2.69
N ASP A 120 -9.16 26.21 3.44
CA ASP A 120 -7.77 26.45 3.02
C ASP A 120 -7.21 25.39 2.05
N PHE A 121 -7.92 24.26 1.81
CA PHE A 121 -7.42 23.15 0.99
C PHE A 121 -8.38 22.81 -0.16
N PRO A 122 -8.14 23.30 -1.40
CA PRO A 122 -9.10 23.20 -2.49
C PRO A 122 -9.35 21.77 -3.01
N ILE A 123 -8.42 20.84 -2.71
CA ILE A 123 -8.54 19.43 -3.09
C ILE A 123 -9.65 18.73 -2.29
N HIS A 124 -9.88 19.13 -1.05
CA HIS A 124 -10.88 18.56 -0.16
C HIS A 124 -12.01 19.56 0.05
N HIS A 125 -13.20 19.27 -0.47
CA HIS A 125 -14.30 20.20 -0.39
C HIS A 125 -15.59 19.52 0.03
N ILE A 126 -16.29 20.18 0.94
CA ILE A 126 -17.57 19.71 1.48
C ILE A 126 -18.69 20.32 0.63
N ARG A 127 -19.62 19.48 0.17
CA ARG A 127 -20.81 19.85 -0.59
C ARG A 127 -22.05 19.44 0.16
N LEU A 128 -22.87 20.42 0.52
CA LEU A 128 -24.14 20.18 1.18
C LEU A 128 -25.22 19.88 0.14
N LEU A 129 -26.02 18.84 0.38
CA LEU A 129 -27.15 18.43 -0.44
C LEU A 129 -28.40 18.33 0.43
N THR A 130 -29.55 18.67 -0.11
CA THR A 130 -30.83 18.39 0.56
C THR A 130 -31.14 16.90 0.44
N SER A 131 -31.51 16.26 1.55
CA SER A 131 -32.00 14.88 1.54
C SER A 131 -33.39 14.85 0.90
N GLU A 132 -33.47 14.56 -0.40
CA GLU A 132 -34.72 14.13 -1.06
C GLU A 132 -34.83 12.60 -1.02
N LEU A 133 -34.73 12.00 0.17
CA LEU A 133 -35.01 10.58 0.30
C LEU A 133 -36.50 10.38 0.02
N SER A 134 -36.80 9.71 -1.08
CA SER A 134 -38.15 9.50 -1.58
C SER A 134 -39.04 8.87 -0.50
N THR A 135 -40.12 9.56 -0.15
CA THR A 135 -41.26 9.02 0.58
C THR A 135 -41.96 7.95 -0.28
N THR A 136 -41.44 6.73 -0.27
CA THR A 136 -42.19 5.54 -0.68
C THR A 136 -41.86 4.38 0.27
N THR A 137 -42.30 4.49 1.52
CA THR A 137 -42.81 3.34 2.25
C THR A 137 -43.86 3.84 3.22
N SER A 138 -45.04 3.26 3.04
CA SER A 138 -46.28 3.41 3.79
C SER A 138 -46.08 3.47 5.30
N SER A 139 -46.86 4.34 5.91
CA SER A 139 -47.17 4.44 7.32
C SER A 139 -47.40 3.09 7.99
N GLU A 140 -46.47 2.68 8.85
CA GLU A 140 -46.72 1.83 10.01
C GLU A 140 -45.89 2.36 11.17
N SER A 141 -46.53 2.45 12.33
CA SER A 141 -46.06 3.07 13.59
C SER A 141 -44.68 2.57 14.03
N ILE A 142 -43.76 3.51 14.34
CA ILE A 142 -42.40 3.21 14.81
C ILE A 142 -42.23 3.68 16.27
N ASP A 143 -41.82 2.75 17.13
CA ASP A 143 -41.32 2.98 18.48
C ASP A 143 -39.96 3.71 18.44
N PRO A 144 -39.68 4.66 19.36
CA PRO A 144 -38.51 5.55 19.29
C PRO A 144 -37.17 4.93 19.75
N GLU A 145 -37.10 3.63 20.05
CA GLU A 145 -35.89 2.98 20.61
C GLU A 145 -35.16 2.01 19.68
N SER A 146 -35.65 1.76 18.47
CA SER A 146 -34.90 0.99 17.47
C SER A 146 -34.10 1.95 16.58
N GLU A 147 -32.78 2.01 16.76
CA GLU A 147 -31.83 2.54 15.77
C GLU A 147 -31.90 1.70 14.49
N ILE A 148 -32.91 1.92 13.66
CA ILE A 148 -33.00 1.32 12.33
C ILE A 148 -31.95 2.00 11.45
N MET A 149 -31.04 1.19 10.94
CA MET A 149 -29.97 1.56 10.01
C MET A 149 -30.60 2.11 8.72
N ILE A 150 -30.78 3.44 8.63
CA ILE A 150 -31.19 4.10 7.38
C ILE A 150 -30.05 3.85 6.37
N PRO A 151 -30.31 3.18 5.24
CA PRO A 151 -29.26 2.96 4.23
C PRO A 151 -28.93 4.30 3.58
N ILE A 152 -27.83 4.89 4.03
CA ILE A 152 -27.25 6.09 3.43
C ILE A 152 -26.60 5.63 2.12
N PRO A 153 -26.94 6.25 0.96
CA PRO A 153 -26.28 5.95 -0.29
C PRO A 153 -24.75 6.05 -0.16
N ASP A 154 -24.00 5.13 -0.77
CA ASP A 154 -22.53 5.04 -0.67
C ASP A 154 -21.79 6.34 -1.04
N ASP A 155 -22.44 7.21 -1.80
CA ASP A 155 -21.93 8.52 -2.25
C ASP A 155 -22.02 9.62 -1.18
N ILE A 156 -22.70 9.39 -0.04
CA ILE A 156 -22.92 10.37 1.03
C ILE A 156 -21.99 10.08 2.21
N ALA A 157 -21.20 11.07 2.60
CA ALA A 157 -20.19 10.94 3.66
C ALA A 157 -20.76 11.11 5.07
N LEU A 158 -21.81 11.92 5.21
CA LEU A 158 -22.43 12.25 6.50
C LEU A 158 -23.90 12.64 6.27
N LEU A 159 -24.80 12.15 7.12
CA LEU A 159 -26.18 12.63 7.21
C LEU A 159 -26.29 13.62 8.37
N MET A 160 -26.74 14.84 8.10
CA MET A 160 -26.98 15.88 9.09
C MET A 160 -28.48 16.02 9.34
N ARG A 161 -28.91 15.82 10.58
CA ARG A 161 -30.29 16.01 11.01
C ARG A 161 -30.42 17.30 11.80
N LEU A 162 -31.26 18.21 11.31
CA LEU A 162 -31.58 19.47 11.98
C LEU A 162 -32.78 19.23 12.90
N ILE A 163 -32.57 19.36 14.22
CA ILE A 163 -33.58 19.08 15.25
C ILE A 163 -33.88 20.38 16.01
N PRO A 164 -35.14 20.86 16.03
CA PRO A 164 -35.50 22.04 16.80
C PRO A 164 -35.54 21.74 18.31
N ILE A 165 -34.93 22.62 19.09
CA ILE A 165 -34.93 22.62 20.56
C ILE A 165 -35.67 23.86 21.09
N GLY A 166 -36.14 23.77 22.35
CA GLY A 166 -36.79 24.87 23.07
C GLY A 166 -35.99 26.18 23.09
N ASN A 167 -36.72 27.28 23.27
CA ASN A 167 -36.19 28.63 23.09
C ASN A 167 -35.04 28.96 24.05
N GLY A 168 -33.96 29.55 23.52
CA GLY A 168 -32.89 30.18 24.31
C GLY A 168 -31.62 29.34 24.54
N GLN A 169 -31.57 28.09 24.07
CA GLN A 169 -30.33 27.30 24.12
C GLN A 169 -29.42 27.61 22.92
N PRO A 170 -28.08 27.63 23.11
CA PRO A 170 -27.12 27.76 22.01
C PRO A 170 -27.21 26.54 21.08
N PRO A 171 -26.82 26.68 19.79
CA PRO A 171 -26.78 25.54 18.90
C PRO A 171 -25.75 24.52 19.40
N SER A 172 -26.09 23.24 19.35
CA SER A 172 -25.22 22.15 19.77
C SER A 172 -25.25 21.03 18.75
N ALA A 173 -24.17 20.27 18.66
CA ALA A 173 -24.05 19.16 17.72
C ALA A 173 -23.65 17.88 18.45
N LYS A 174 -24.23 16.75 18.07
CA LYS A 174 -23.90 15.42 18.60
C LYS A 174 -23.70 14.45 17.45
N LEU A 175 -22.47 13.96 17.32
CA LEU A 175 -22.13 12.93 16.35
C LEU A 175 -22.37 11.53 16.95
N HIS A 176 -23.01 10.67 16.16
CA HIS A 176 -23.29 9.28 16.55
C HIS A 176 -22.02 8.43 16.51
N THR A 177 -21.86 7.49 17.44
CA THR A 177 -20.64 6.67 17.53
C THR A 177 -20.61 5.54 16.49
N TYR A 178 -21.77 4.96 16.18
CA TYR A 178 -21.89 3.77 15.32
C TYR A 178 -22.53 4.06 13.95
N SER A 179 -22.88 5.31 13.66
CA SER A 179 -23.46 5.73 12.39
C SER A 179 -22.86 7.07 11.94
N PRO A 180 -22.77 7.36 10.63
CA PRO A 180 -22.29 8.65 10.11
C PRO A 180 -23.43 9.68 10.14
N VAL A 181 -24.04 9.87 11.31
CA VAL A 181 -25.16 10.80 11.53
C VAL A 181 -24.76 11.88 12.52
N LEU A 182 -24.97 13.13 12.13
CA LEU A 182 -24.73 14.32 12.94
C LEU A 182 -26.06 14.99 13.28
N ASP A 183 -26.41 14.98 14.56
CA ASP A 183 -27.59 15.71 15.05
C ASP A 183 -27.19 17.13 15.41
N VAL A 184 -27.81 18.10 14.76
CA VAL A 184 -27.62 19.53 15.01
C VAL A 184 -28.88 20.09 15.63
N PHE A 185 -28.75 20.51 16.86
CA PHE A 185 -29.81 21.10 17.65
C PHE A 185 -29.83 22.62 17.48
N TYR A 186 -30.98 23.17 17.08
CA TYR A 186 -31.11 24.61 16.83
C TYR A 186 -32.35 25.19 17.52
N SER A 187 -32.30 26.49 17.86
CA SER A 187 -33.46 27.22 18.38
C SER A 187 -34.16 28.02 17.27
N SER A 188 -35.47 28.25 17.41
CA SER A 188 -36.26 28.95 16.37
C SER A 188 -35.81 30.38 16.09
N ASN A 189 -35.10 31.02 17.03
CA ASN A 189 -34.60 32.39 16.89
C ASN A 189 -33.35 32.50 16.00
N MET A 190 -32.74 31.37 15.64
CA MET A 190 -31.50 31.30 14.86
C MET A 190 -31.74 30.98 13.38
N ILE A 191 -33.01 30.84 12.99
CA ILE A 191 -33.42 30.58 11.61
C ILE A 191 -33.12 31.83 10.77
N PRO A 192 -32.42 31.70 9.62
CA PRO A 192 -32.11 32.85 8.78
C PRO A 192 -33.39 33.53 8.28
N THR A 193 -33.51 34.83 8.52
CA THR A 193 -34.58 35.68 7.96
C THR A 193 -34.26 36.01 6.50
N GLU A 194 -35.24 35.86 5.61
CA GLU A 194 -35.10 36.21 4.19
C GLU A 194 -34.72 37.70 4.04
N GLY A 195 -33.56 37.98 3.43
CA GLY A 195 -33.08 39.34 3.17
C GLY A 195 -31.87 39.81 3.97
N SER A 196 -31.32 39.00 4.88
CA SER A 196 -30.06 39.33 5.58
C SER A 196 -28.83 38.93 4.75
N SER A 197 -27.99 39.92 4.40
CA SER A 197 -26.70 39.70 3.69
C SER A 197 -25.59 39.14 4.58
N PHE A 198 -25.85 39.01 5.89
CA PHE A 198 -24.88 38.50 6.87
C PHE A 198 -25.02 36.97 7.00
N THR A 199 -23.90 36.28 7.17
CA THR A 199 -23.88 34.84 7.43
C THR A 199 -24.71 34.55 8.68
N SER A 200 -25.66 33.62 8.59
CA SER A 200 -26.51 33.30 9.73
C SER A 200 -25.68 32.66 10.84
N PRO A 201 -25.97 32.94 12.12
CA PRO A 201 -25.20 32.36 13.23
C PRO A 201 -25.26 30.83 13.23
N LEU A 202 -26.40 30.27 12.82
CA LEU A 202 -26.57 28.82 12.63
C LEU A 202 -25.71 28.28 11.48
N ALA A 203 -25.66 28.96 10.33
CA ALA A 203 -24.81 28.54 9.21
C ALA A 203 -23.33 28.57 9.59
N MET A 204 -22.87 29.60 10.30
CA MET A 204 -21.49 29.69 10.76
C MET A 204 -21.15 28.61 11.79
N PHE A 205 -22.08 28.30 12.69
CA PHE A 205 -21.93 27.19 13.65
C PHE A 205 -21.78 25.85 12.93
N ILE A 206 -22.69 25.54 12.00
CA ILE A 206 -22.66 24.30 11.22
C ILE A 206 -21.37 24.20 10.41
N ALA A 207 -20.95 25.30 9.76
CA ALA A 207 -19.72 25.32 8.97
C ALA A 207 -18.47 25.01 9.82
N LYS A 208 -18.37 25.61 11.02
CA LYS A 208 -17.27 25.34 11.96
C LYS A 208 -17.29 23.91 12.49
N GLU A 209 -18.47 23.38 12.81
CA GLU A 209 -18.62 22.01 13.31
C GLU A 209 -18.21 20.99 12.25
N LEU A 210 -18.69 21.15 11.02
CA LEU A 210 -18.30 20.30 9.89
C LEU A 210 -16.80 20.39 9.60
N GLN A 211 -16.24 21.60 9.62
CA GLN A 211 -14.80 21.77 9.46
C GLN A 211 -14.05 21.02 10.56
N SER A 212 -14.45 21.17 11.83
CA SER A 212 -13.89 20.47 13.00
C SER A 212 -13.84 18.96 12.78
N ILE A 213 -14.97 18.36 12.38
CA ILE A 213 -15.12 16.92 12.16
C ILE A 213 -14.16 16.40 11.07
N PHE A 214 -14.00 17.13 9.97
CA PHE A 214 -13.15 16.72 8.84
C PHE A 214 -11.71 17.26 8.90
N THR A 215 -11.31 17.96 9.97
CA THR A 215 -9.96 18.55 10.06
C THR A 215 -8.86 17.50 10.02
N GLU A 216 -9.02 16.39 10.75
CA GLU A 216 -8.02 15.32 10.78
C GLU A 216 -7.93 14.59 9.43
N GLU A 217 -9.06 14.36 8.76
CA GLU A 217 -9.10 13.80 7.40
C GLU A 217 -8.35 14.71 6.42
N GLN A 218 -8.68 15.99 6.41
CA GLN A 218 -8.04 16.99 5.55
C GLN A 218 -6.52 17.03 5.79
N ALA A 219 -6.08 17.01 7.05
CA ALA A 219 -4.67 16.99 7.42
C ALA A 219 -3.98 15.68 6.98
N THR A 220 -4.65 14.54 7.12
CA THR A 220 -4.13 13.21 6.72
C THR A 220 -3.95 13.13 5.20
N ILE A 221 -4.96 13.57 4.44
CA ILE A 221 -4.90 13.62 2.97
C ILE A 221 -3.82 14.59 2.52
N ALA A 222 -3.75 15.79 3.12
CA ALA A 222 -2.70 16.76 2.79
C ALA A 222 -1.29 16.22 3.09
N HIS A 223 -1.11 15.50 4.20
CA HIS A 223 0.16 14.86 4.53
C HIS A 223 0.50 13.74 3.52
N ALA A 224 -0.44 12.87 3.19
CA ALA A 224 -0.25 11.81 2.20
C ALA A 224 0.12 12.38 0.82
N LEU A 225 -0.52 13.48 0.41
CA LEU A 225 -0.24 14.16 -0.86
C LEU A 225 1.02 15.03 -0.81
N SER A 226 1.49 15.48 0.35
CA SER A 226 2.69 16.33 0.48
C SER A 226 3.97 15.64 -0.02
N MET A 227 4.00 14.31 0.02
CA MET A 227 5.09 13.49 -0.51
C MET A 227 5.01 13.27 -2.03
N THR A 228 4.00 13.84 -2.69
CA THR A 228 3.68 13.64 -4.10
C THR A 228 3.76 14.97 -4.86
N SER A 229 3.86 14.89 -6.19
CA SER A 229 3.75 16.06 -7.08
C SER A 229 2.41 16.81 -6.99
N TRP A 230 1.42 16.25 -6.27
CA TRP A 230 0.08 16.81 -6.09
C TRP A 230 -0.07 17.70 -4.84
N GLY A 231 0.89 17.67 -3.92
CA GLY A 231 0.77 18.32 -2.62
C GLY A 231 1.10 19.82 -2.61
N ALA A 232 0.24 20.61 -1.97
CA ALA A 232 0.61 21.94 -1.47
C ALA A 232 1.26 21.78 -0.08
N PRO A 233 2.33 22.54 0.25
CA PRO A 233 2.97 22.46 1.57
C PRO A 233 2.00 22.94 2.66
N ASN A 234 1.60 22.02 3.55
CA ASN A 234 0.71 22.32 4.65
C ASN A 234 1.48 23.08 5.75
N LYS A 235 1.49 24.42 5.69
CA LYS A 235 2.29 25.27 6.58
C LYS A 235 1.71 25.48 7.99
N ASN A 236 0.48 25.05 8.26
CA ASN A 236 -0.30 25.70 9.32
C ASN A 236 -0.47 24.92 10.64
N ARG A 237 -0.01 23.67 10.81
CA ARG A 237 -0.20 22.90 12.06
C ARG A 237 0.92 21.87 12.36
N PRO A 238 2.01 22.24 13.06
CA PRO A 238 3.15 21.36 13.29
C PRO A 238 2.86 20.16 14.22
N GLU A 239 2.04 20.34 15.26
CA GLU A 239 1.72 19.26 16.23
C GLU A 239 0.92 18.11 15.59
N LEU A 240 -0.06 18.45 14.75
CA LEU A 240 -0.82 17.47 13.96
C LEU A 240 0.06 16.78 12.92
N ALA A 241 1.03 17.48 12.32
CA ALA A 241 1.96 16.87 11.38
C ALA A 241 2.87 15.83 12.07
N GLU A 242 3.33 16.10 13.29
CA GLU A 242 4.13 15.14 14.06
C GLU A 242 3.33 13.88 14.43
N SER A 243 2.08 14.04 14.87
CA SER A 243 1.22 12.89 15.20
C SER A 243 0.88 12.05 13.97
N LEU A 244 0.65 12.68 12.81
CA LEU A 244 0.45 12.00 11.54
C LEU A 244 1.69 11.24 11.07
N THR A 245 2.88 11.84 11.23
CA THR A 245 4.15 11.17 10.90
C THR A 245 4.35 9.94 11.79
N LYS A 246 4.13 10.07 13.11
CA LYS A 246 4.19 8.95 14.07
C LYS A 246 3.17 7.85 13.73
N ARG A 247 1.97 8.22 13.27
CA ARG A 247 0.97 7.25 12.81
C ARG A 247 1.44 6.51 11.56
N SER A 248 1.94 7.25 10.56
CA SER A 248 2.38 6.68 9.29
C SER A 248 3.57 5.73 9.44
N THR A 249 4.48 5.98 10.39
CA THR A 249 5.61 5.07 10.68
C THR A 249 5.18 3.84 11.47
N ARG A 250 4.10 3.95 12.24
CA ARG A 250 3.51 2.86 13.04
C ARG A 250 2.64 1.93 12.21
N SER A 251 1.87 2.47 11.26
CA SER A 251 0.90 1.73 10.46
C SER A 251 1.55 0.92 9.34
N PHE A 252 0.91 -0.18 8.96
CA PHE A 252 1.22 -0.91 7.74
C PHE A 252 0.91 -0.07 6.51
N LYS A 253 1.67 -0.29 5.44
CA LYS A 253 1.23 0.12 4.10
C LYS A 253 -0.01 -0.69 3.73
N TYR A 254 -0.88 -0.09 2.91
CA TYR A 254 -2.06 -0.80 2.43
C TYR A 254 -1.68 -2.12 1.76
N ALA A 255 -2.41 -3.18 2.13
CA ALA A 255 -2.39 -4.46 1.45
C ALA A 255 -3.83 -4.92 1.20
N PRO A 256 -4.10 -5.62 0.09
CA PRO A 256 -5.44 -6.12 -0.23
C PRO A 256 -5.88 -7.25 0.71
N ALA A 257 -4.93 -7.96 1.32
CA ALA A 257 -5.17 -9.02 2.27
C ALA A 257 -4.18 -8.93 3.44
N TYR A 258 -4.68 -9.15 4.66
CA TYR A 258 -3.91 -9.22 5.89
C TYR A 258 -4.12 -10.57 6.57
N TYR A 259 -3.04 -11.08 7.15
CA TYR A 259 -3.05 -12.27 8.01
C TYR A 259 -2.89 -11.82 9.45
N ILE A 260 -3.79 -12.23 10.33
CA ILE A 260 -3.75 -11.88 11.75
C ILE A 260 -3.53 -13.16 12.54
N THR A 261 -2.43 -13.23 13.29
CA THR A 261 -2.08 -14.42 14.09
C THR A 261 -2.16 -14.09 15.57
N PHE A 262 -3.02 -14.80 16.30
CA PHE A 262 -3.16 -14.70 17.75
C PHE A 262 -2.35 -15.82 18.42
N SER A 263 -1.38 -15.44 19.26
CA SER A 263 -0.42 -16.37 19.85
C SER A 263 -0.46 -16.32 21.37
N LEU A 264 -0.74 -17.45 22.02
CA LEU A 264 -0.65 -17.59 23.47
C LEU A 264 0.72 -18.14 23.87
N PHE A 265 1.52 -17.33 24.55
CA PHE A 265 2.88 -17.68 24.98
C PHE A 265 2.94 -17.80 26.51
N THR A 266 3.48 -18.92 26.99
CA THR A 266 3.74 -19.15 28.42
C THR A 266 5.10 -19.81 28.61
N PRO A 267 5.89 -19.42 29.64
CA PRO A 267 7.16 -20.07 29.97
C PRO A 267 6.98 -21.45 30.64
N THR A 268 5.75 -21.85 30.95
CA THR A 268 5.43 -23.12 31.62
C THR A 268 4.51 -23.97 30.76
N SER A 269 4.09 -25.14 31.28
CA SER A 269 3.11 -26.01 30.63
C SER A 269 1.66 -25.50 30.73
N VAL A 270 1.44 -24.36 31.37
CA VAL A 270 0.12 -23.82 31.72
C VAL A 270 0.10 -22.29 31.50
N PRO A 271 -0.97 -21.71 30.96
CA PRO A 271 -2.14 -22.35 30.36
C PRO A 271 -1.79 -23.06 29.05
N PHE A 272 -2.36 -24.26 28.86
CA PHE A 272 -2.13 -25.05 27.64
C PHE A 272 -3.19 -24.80 26.57
N ASP A 273 -4.31 -24.19 26.94
CA ASP A 273 -5.44 -23.94 26.04
C ASP A 273 -6.24 -22.70 26.47
N TRP A 274 -7.01 -22.17 25.52
CA TRP A 274 -7.75 -20.91 25.64
C TRP A 274 -8.98 -20.89 24.73
N ASP A 275 -10.06 -20.29 25.20
CA ASP A 275 -11.30 -20.09 24.43
C ASP A 275 -11.19 -18.91 23.44
N ILE A 276 -10.22 -18.98 22.54
CA ILE A 276 -9.90 -17.88 21.64
C ILE A 276 -10.97 -17.71 20.56
N GLU A 277 -11.52 -18.80 20.02
CA GLU A 277 -12.52 -18.74 18.94
C GLU A 277 -13.75 -17.94 19.38
N GLY A 278 -14.31 -18.25 20.55
CA GLY A 278 -15.45 -17.52 21.08
C GLY A 278 -15.12 -16.07 21.50
N ALA A 279 -13.89 -15.78 21.91
CA ALA A 279 -13.44 -14.43 22.20
C ALA A 279 -13.29 -13.58 20.92
N LEU A 280 -12.77 -14.16 19.84
CA LEU A 280 -12.63 -13.52 18.54
C LEU A 280 -13.99 -13.23 17.91
N GLU A 281 -14.92 -14.20 17.91
CA GLU A 281 -16.27 -14.02 17.38
C GLU A 281 -17.02 -12.85 18.04
N LYS A 282 -16.82 -12.66 19.35
CA LYS A 282 -17.50 -11.61 20.12
C LYS A 282 -16.88 -10.22 19.93
N HIS A 283 -15.55 -10.11 19.86
CA HIS A 283 -14.85 -8.81 19.96
C HIS A 283 -14.12 -8.37 18.68
N ILE A 284 -13.60 -9.31 17.89
CA ILE A 284 -12.75 -9.01 16.72
C ILE A 284 -13.53 -9.19 15.42
N THR A 285 -14.34 -10.24 15.29
CA THR A 285 -15.11 -10.53 14.07
C THR A 285 -16.03 -9.37 13.63
N PRO A 286 -16.78 -8.70 14.52
CA PRO A 286 -17.59 -7.53 14.13
C PRO A 286 -16.74 -6.39 13.57
N LEU A 287 -15.56 -6.17 14.15
CA LEU A 287 -14.61 -5.16 13.68
C LEU A 287 -14.07 -5.51 12.28
N LEU A 288 -13.66 -6.77 12.07
CA LEU A 288 -13.17 -7.25 10.78
C LEU A 288 -14.25 -7.19 9.70
N SER A 289 -15.50 -7.50 10.04
CA SER A 289 -16.64 -7.37 9.12
C SER A 289 -16.91 -5.92 8.70
N SER A 290 -16.61 -4.96 9.56
CA SER A 290 -16.73 -3.53 9.22
C SER A 290 -15.60 -3.07 8.29
N LEU A 291 -14.42 -3.72 8.38
CA LEU A 291 -13.22 -3.42 7.59
C LEU A 291 -13.14 -4.20 6.27
N SER A 292 -14.01 -5.20 6.07
CA SER A 292 -13.94 -6.10 4.90
C SER A 292 -14.20 -5.40 3.56
N SER A 293 -14.81 -4.20 3.58
CA SER A 293 -14.98 -3.35 2.41
C SER A 293 -13.66 -2.72 1.93
N ILE A 294 -12.63 -2.69 2.79
CA ILE A 294 -11.33 -2.05 2.53
C ILE A 294 -10.27 -3.11 2.18
N SER A 295 -10.20 -4.18 2.98
CA SER A 295 -9.22 -5.26 2.82
C SER A 295 -9.76 -6.59 3.34
N ASN A 296 -9.23 -7.69 2.82
CA ASN A 296 -9.56 -9.03 3.30
C ASN A 296 -8.71 -9.40 4.51
N PHE A 297 -9.31 -10.10 5.47
CA PHE A 297 -8.62 -10.54 6.69
C PHE A 297 -8.76 -12.05 6.85
N THR A 298 -7.67 -12.68 7.28
CA THR A 298 -7.63 -14.10 7.64
C THR A 298 -7.04 -14.20 9.05
N THR A 299 -7.63 -15.02 9.91
CA THR A 299 -7.26 -15.12 11.31
C THR A 299 -6.79 -16.52 11.65
N ASP A 300 -5.60 -16.63 12.22
CA ASP A 300 -5.03 -17.86 12.72
C ASP A 300 -4.77 -17.75 14.22
N SER A 301 -4.77 -18.88 14.93
CA SER A 301 -4.41 -18.94 16.34
C SER A 301 -3.36 -20.01 16.60
N GLN A 302 -2.47 -19.75 17.56
CA GLN A 302 -1.44 -20.69 17.98
C GLN A 302 -1.19 -20.61 19.48
N VAL A 303 -0.73 -21.72 20.06
CA VAL A 303 -0.32 -21.83 21.45
C VAL A 303 1.12 -22.31 21.50
N GLN A 304 1.99 -21.57 22.16
CA GLN A 304 3.39 -21.93 22.36
C GLN A 304 3.69 -22.06 23.86
N LEU A 305 4.01 -23.28 24.26
CA LEU A 305 4.44 -23.59 25.61
C LEU A 305 5.95 -23.48 25.75
N TYR A 306 6.40 -23.27 26.98
CA TYR A 306 7.82 -23.11 27.33
C TYR A 306 8.52 -21.96 26.59
N ALA A 307 7.77 -20.90 26.28
CA ALA A 307 8.29 -19.64 25.76
C ALA A 307 8.92 -18.82 26.90
N GLY A 308 10.17 -19.15 27.24
CA GLY A 308 10.99 -18.40 28.19
C GLY A 308 11.41 -17.03 27.66
N PHE A 309 11.92 -16.18 28.54
CA PHE A 309 12.55 -14.92 28.14
C PHE A 309 13.86 -15.20 27.40
N THR A 310 14.17 -14.35 26.42
CA THR A 310 15.52 -14.26 25.85
C THR A 310 16.53 -14.05 26.98
N PRO A 311 17.71 -14.71 26.97
CA PRO A 311 18.71 -14.58 28.04
C PRO A 311 19.19 -13.14 28.29
N SER A 312 19.01 -12.25 27.31
CA SER A 312 19.31 -10.82 27.38
C SER A 312 18.33 -10.02 28.26
N ILE A 313 17.13 -10.54 28.52
CA ILE A 313 16.06 -9.85 29.26
C ILE A 313 15.92 -10.53 30.61
N LYS A 314 16.15 -9.77 31.68
CA LYS A 314 15.97 -10.25 33.06
C LYS A 314 14.95 -9.35 33.76
N PRO A 315 13.76 -9.87 34.08
CA PRO A 315 12.79 -9.13 34.90
C PRO A 315 13.42 -8.74 36.23
N GLU A 316 13.26 -7.47 36.64
CA GLU A 316 13.76 -6.97 37.92
C GLU A 316 12.63 -6.98 38.95
N TYR A 317 12.88 -7.59 40.11
CA TYR A 317 11.90 -7.66 41.19
C TYR A 317 11.91 -6.37 42.01
N ASP A 318 10.78 -5.66 42.00
CA ASP A 318 10.57 -4.46 42.81
C ASP A 318 9.97 -4.88 44.18
N ALA A 319 10.78 -4.75 45.23
CA ALA A 319 10.40 -5.14 46.59
C ALA A 319 9.31 -4.23 47.19
N ASP A 320 9.20 -2.97 46.75
CA ASP A 320 8.24 -2.01 47.29
C ASP A 320 6.83 -2.26 46.75
N LYS A 321 6.74 -2.79 45.51
CA LYS A 321 5.47 -3.05 44.82
C LYS A 321 5.08 -4.52 44.75
N ASN A 322 5.94 -5.42 45.25
CA ASN A 322 5.76 -6.88 45.18
C ASN A 322 5.43 -7.34 43.75
N SER A 323 6.14 -6.78 42.77
CA SER A 323 5.86 -6.99 41.34
C SER A 323 7.16 -7.09 40.56
N TRP A 324 7.16 -7.94 39.54
CA TRP A 324 8.24 -8.02 38.57
C TRP A 324 8.07 -6.92 37.54
N SER A 325 9.17 -6.28 37.17
CA SER A 325 9.15 -5.15 36.24
C SER A 325 10.06 -5.38 35.04
N LEU A 326 9.57 -5.02 33.86
CA LEU A 326 10.32 -4.99 32.61
C LEU A 326 10.66 -3.57 32.21
N SER A 327 11.90 -3.32 31.79
CA SER A 327 12.31 -2.04 31.22
C SER A 327 11.72 -1.83 29.83
N ARG A 328 11.45 -0.57 29.45
CA ARG A 328 10.89 -0.23 28.14
C ARG A 328 11.87 -0.52 26.99
N ASP A 329 13.17 -0.35 27.24
CA ASP A 329 14.22 -0.55 26.24
C ASP A 329 14.30 -2.03 25.82
N ASP A 330 13.98 -2.93 26.75
CA ASP A 330 14.02 -4.38 26.55
C ASP A 330 12.77 -4.93 25.82
N LEU A 331 11.70 -4.13 25.65
CA LEU A 331 10.44 -4.58 25.05
C LEU A 331 10.55 -4.90 23.56
N SER A 332 11.49 -4.24 22.86
CA SER A 332 11.76 -4.52 21.44
C SER A 332 12.44 -5.88 21.24
N GLY A 333 13.29 -6.28 22.20
CA GLY A 333 13.96 -7.57 22.24
C GLY A 333 13.14 -8.69 22.90
N PHE A 334 11.94 -8.38 23.39
CA PHE A 334 11.04 -9.35 24.03
C PHE A 334 10.65 -10.47 23.07
N ILE A 335 10.50 -10.15 21.79
CA ILE A 335 10.17 -11.13 20.76
C ILE A 335 11.45 -11.88 20.39
N ASN A 336 11.55 -13.12 20.85
CA ASN A 336 12.61 -14.01 20.42
C ASN A 336 12.23 -14.69 19.10
N ALA A 337 12.35 -13.97 17.98
CA ALA A 337 12.02 -14.52 16.66
C ALA A 337 12.87 -15.75 16.26
N ALA A 338 13.99 -16.00 16.95
CA ALA A 338 14.83 -17.17 16.72
C ALA A 338 14.36 -18.42 17.49
N GLU A 339 13.70 -18.25 18.64
CA GLU A 339 13.22 -19.37 19.49
C GLU A 339 11.71 -19.58 19.40
N TRP A 340 10.95 -18.58 18.95
CA TRP A 340 9.50 -18.67 18.77
C TRP A 340 9.19 -18.89 17.29
N PRO A 341 8.84 -20.11 16.86
CA PRO A 341 8.44 -20.37 15.49
C PRO A 341 7.07 -19.73 15.26
N LEU A 342 7.06 -18.47 14.84
CA LEU A 342 5.85 -17.81 14.38
C LEU A 342 5.41 -18.52 13.09
N SER A 343 4.14 -18.92 13.02
CA SER A 343 3.57 -19.56 11.84
C SER A 343 3.91 -18.75 10.57
N PRO A 344 4.71 -19.30 9.64
CA PRO A 344 5.12 -18.55 8.47
C PRO A 344 3.90 -18.27 7.59
N ASN A 345 3.87 -17.07 7.02
CA ASN A 345 2.82 -16.64 6.11
C ASN A 345 2.68 -17.61 4.92
N MET A 346 1.49 -18.15 4.72
CA MET A 346 1.19 -19.05 3.59
C MET A 346 0.62 -18.32 2.36
N GLY A 347 0.41 -16.99 2.41
CA GLY A 347 -0.20 -16.23 1.33
C GLY A 347 0.46 -14.89 1.00
N ALA A 348 -0.23 -14.11 0.16
CA ALA A 348 0.26 -12.82 -0.35
C ALA A 348 -0.30 -11.67 0.51
N GLY A 349 0.52 -11.11 1.40
CA GLY A 349 0.15 -9.98 2.27
C GLY A 349 1.01 -9.91 3.53
N PRO A 350 0.99 -8.81 4.30
CA PRO A 350 1.68 -8.74 5.57
C PRO A 350 0.95 -9.50 6.69
N THR A 351 1.71 -10.03 7.66
CA THR A 351 1.21 -10.69 8.87
C THR A 351 1.22 -9.73 10.06
N ILE A 352 0.11 -9.62 10.77
CA ILE A 352 -0.06 -8.88 12.02
C ILE A 352 -0.07 -9.88 13.18
N ASN A 353 0.90 -9.76 14.07
CA ASN A 353 1.07 -10.70 15.19
C ASN A 353 0.52 -10.12 16.50
N PHE A 354 -0.43 -10.81 17.14
CA PHE A 354 -0.89 -10.48 18.49
C PHE A 354 -0.43 -11.56 19.46
N ILE A 355 0.43 -11.19 20.40
CA ILE A 355 0.95 -12.10 21.43
C ILE A 355 0.27 -11.80 22.76
N LEU A 356 -0.35 -12.82 23.33
CA LEU A 356 -0.77 -12.86 24.72
C LEU A 356 0.28 -13.62 25.53
N TYR A 357 1.02 -12.92 26.38
CA TYR A 357 2.02 -13.53 27.25
C TYR A 357 1.47 -13.73 28.66
N VAL A 358 1.49 -14.96 29.14
CA VAL A 358 1.12 -15.31 30.51
C VAL A 358 2.40 -15.64 31.28
N PRO A 359 2.82 -14.81 32.27
CA PRO A 359 4.03 -15.06 33.04
C PRO A 359 3.86 -16.25 34.00
N ALA A 360 4.99 -16.84 34.40
CA ALA A 360 4.98 -17.91 35.40
C ALA A 360 4.44 -17.43 36.75
N ALA A 361 3.85 -18.33 37.54
CA ALA A 361 3.23 -17.99 38.84
C ALA A 361 4.19 -17.37 39.87
N HIS A 362 5.49 -17.60 39.75
CA HIS A 362 6.53 -17.00 40.60
C HIS A 362 6.99 -15.62 40.09
N GLN A 363 6.72 -15.31 38.82
CA GLN A 363 7.03 -14.06 38.13
C GLN A 363 5.80 -13.17 37.92
N SER A 364 4.67 -13.54 38.52
CA SER A 364 3.41 -12.77 38.46
C SER A 364 3.20 -12.01 39.77
N PRO A 365 2.78 -10.73 39.75
CA PRO A 365 2.45 -9.93 38.57
C PRO A 365 3.70 -9.35 37.88
N LEU A 366 3.69 -9.40 36.54
CA LEU A 366 4.69 -8.80 35.67
C LEU A 366 4.13 -7.50 35.07
N VAL A 367 4.83 -6.39 35.28
CA VAL A 367 4.39 -5.04 34.89
C VAL A 367 5.47 -4.37 34.05
N VAL A 368 5.07 -3.57 33.08
CA VAL A 368 6.01 -2.77 32.28
C VAL A 368 6.33 -1.47 33.03
N ARG A 369 7.62 -1.20 33.29
CA ARG A 369 8.08 0.02 33.95
C ARG A 369 7.99 1.20 32.98
N HIS A 370 7.32 2.27 33.40
CA HIS A 370 7.30 3.53 32.64
C HIS A 370 8.35 4.49 33.21
N ASN A 371 8.99 5.27 32.33
CA ASN A 371 9.95 6.29 32.75
C ASN A 371 9.24 7.38 33.58
N GLU A 372 9.92 7.96 34.56
CA GLU A 372 9.43 8.96 35.53
C GLU A 372 9.12 10.35 34.92
N GLY A 373 8.48 10.40 33.76
CA GLY A 373 8.03 11.62 33.07
C GLY A 373 6.62 11.53 32.49
N GLY A 374 5.87 10.47 32.81
CA GLY A 374 4.45 10.34 32.49
C GLY A 374 3.58 11.17 33.44
N ASP A 375 2.45 11.67 32.94
CA ASP A 375 1.48 12.44 33.71
C ASP A 375 1.07 11.68 35.01
N PRO A 376 1.35 12.23 36.21
CA PRO A 376 1.01 11.59 37.48
C PRO A 376 -0.51 11.46 37.71
N SER A 377 -1.34 12.09 36.87
CA SER A 377 -2.80 11.96 36.91
C SER A 377 -3.33 10.66 36.29
N ASN A 378 -2.51 9.95 35.50
CA ASN A 378 -2.87 8.67 34.91
C ASN A 378 -1.72 7.65 35.04
N PRO A 379 -1.62 6.91 36.17
CA PRO A 379 -0.65 5.84 36.34
C PRO A 379 -1.07 4.62 35.50
N ASP A 380 -1.06 4.75 34.18
CA ASP A 380 -1.50 3.72 33.25
C ASP A 380 -0.52 2.54 33.30
N ARG A 381 -0.85 1.57 34.15
CA ARG A 381 -0.29 0.21 34.26
C ARG A 381 -0.63 -0.59 33.00
N SER A 382 -0.33 -0.04 31.83
CA SER A 382 -0.59 -0.69 30.55
C SER A 382 0.45 -1.81 30.37
N ASN A 383 0.01 -3.04 30.64
CA ASN A 383 0.80 -4.25 30.43
C ASN A 383 0.89 -4.64 28.94
N SER A 384 0.81 -3.64 28.05
CA SER A 384 0.66 -3.84 26.61
C SER A 384 1.49 -2.83 25.85
N TRP A 385 2.14 -3.27 24.78
CA TRP A 385 2.84 -2.38 23.87
C TRP A 385 2.60 -2.82 22.43
N LEU A 386 2.77 -1.87 21.52
CA LEU A 386 2.68 -2.12 20.09
C LEU A 386 4.06 -1.98 19.45
N ILE A 387 4.37 -2.89 18.53
CA ILE A 387 5.54 -2.82 17.68
C ILE A 387 5.10 -2.37 16.29
N PRO A 388 5.60 -1.21 15.81
CA PRO A 388 5.31 -0.66 14.48
C PRO A 388 5.43 -1.70 13.37
N GLN A 389 4.46 -1.74 12.46
CA GLN A 389 4.47 -2.60 11.26
C GLN A 389 4.72 -4.09 11.56
N TRP A 390 4.39 -4.54 12.76
CA TRP A 390 4.55 -5.93 13.16
C TRP A 390 3.34 -6.47 13.92
N GLY A 391 2.90 -5.78 14.99
CA GLY A 391 1.93 -6.39 15.89
C GLY A 391 1.86 -5.80 17.29
N GLY A 392 1.19 -6.50 18.19
CA GLY A 392 0.98 -6.10 19.58
C GLY A 392 1.30 -7.21 20.56
N VAL A 393 1.79 -6.84 21.74
CA VAL A 393 2.04 -7.77 22.84
C VAL A 393 1.28 -7.29 24.07
N GLN A 394 0.59 -8.21 24.73
CA GLN A 394 -0.15 -8.00 25.97
C GLN A 394 0.30 -9.02 27.00
N ILE A 395 0.69 -8.56 28.18
CA ILE A 395 0.93 -9.41 29.34
C ILE A 395 -0.39 -9.54 30.11
N LEU A 396 -0.81 -10.78 30.34
CA LEU A 396 -1.98 -11.12 31.15
C LEU A 396 -1.53 -11.72 32.48
N ASN A 397 -1.71 -10.96 33.55
CA ASN A 397 -1.42 -11.41 34.89
C ASN A 397 -2.63 -12.16 35.46
N LEU A 398 -2.53 -13.48 35.57
CA LEU A 398 -3.57 -14.31 36.16
C LEU A 398 -3.59 -14.17 37.68
N HIS A 399 -4.74 -13.82 38.24
CA HIS A 399 -4.93 -13.84 39.69
C HIS A 399 -4.95 -15.29 40.19
N LYS A 400 -4.29 -15.55 41.33
CA LYS A 400 -4.34 -16.86 41.99
C LYS A 400 -5.77 -17.12 42.46
N SER A 401 -6.54 -17.87 41.68
CA SER A 401 -7.84 -18.36 42.10
C SER A 401 -7.64 -19.40 43.22
N SER A 402 -8.60 -19.49 44.14
CA SER A 402 -8.59 -20.36 45.31
C SER A 402 -8.49 -21.87 45.00
N ALA A 403 -8.60 -22.26 43.72
CA ALA A 403 -8.56 -23.65 43.24
C ALA A 403 -7.24 -24.10 42.57
N GLY A 404 -6.19 -23.27 42.57
CA GLY A 404 -4.88 -23.64 42.00
C GLY A 404 -4.52 -22.90 40.70
N VAL A 405 -3.49 -23.38 39.99
CA VAL A 405 -2.97 -22.75 38.77
C VAL A 405 -4.02 -22.86 37.65
N ILE A 406 -4.43 -21.71 37.09
CA ILE A 406 -5.41 -21.65 36.00
C ILE A 406 -4.84 -22.32 34.76
N SER A 407 -5.41 -23.46 34.37
CA SER A 407 -4.93 -24.29 33.26
C SER A 407 -5.57 -23.98 31.91
N TYR A 408 -6.75 -23.35 31.94
CA TYR A 408 -7.57 -23.00 30.77
C TYR A 408 -8.02 -21.54 30.89
N LEU A 409 -7.86 -20.75 29.83
CA LEU A 409 -8.31 -19.36 29.79
C LEU A 409 -9.73 -19.26 29.25
N THR A 410 -10.62 -18.65 30.02
CA THR A 410 -12.02 -18.45 29.60
C THR A 410 -12.18 -17.18 28.75
N LYS A 411 -13.32 -17.04 28.07
CA LYS A 411 -13.64 -15.85 27.26
C LYS A 411 -13.56 -14.54 28.07
N ASP A 412 -13.98 -14.59 29.34
CA ASP A 412 -14.00 -13.42 30.21
C ASP A 412 -12.59 -12.99 30.63
N ASP A 413 -11.67 -13.95 30.82
CA ASP A 413 -10.25 -13.67 31.08
C ASP A 413 -9.57 -12.97 29.89
N LEU A 414 -10.03 -13.29 28.67
CA LEU A 414 -9.50 -12.73 27.42
C LEU A 414 -10.09 -11.35 27.08
N GLU A 415 -11.18 -10.93 27.71
CA GLU A 415 -11.93 -9.72 27.30
C GLU A 415 -11.05 -8.45 27.29
N SER A 416 -10.27 -8.22 28.36
CA SER A 416 -9.37 -7.07 28.43
C SER A 416 -8.30 -7.12 27.34
N SER A 417 -7.76 -8.30 27.05
CA SER A 417 -6.72 -8.49 26.04
C SER A 417 -7.27 -8.26 24.63
N MET A 418 -8.48 -8.75 24.35
CA MET A 418 -9.16 -8.52 23.07
C MET A 418 -9.46 -7.04 22.84
N ARG A 419 -9.93 -6.29 23.85
CA ARG A 419 -10.14 -4.84 23.73
C ARG A 419 -8.84 -4.11 23.38
N THR A 420 -7.73 -4.47 24.04
CA THR A 420 -6.41 -3.92 23.70
C THR A 420 -6.03 -4.27 22.26
N PHE A 421 -6.15 -5.53 21.85
CA PHE A 421 -5.82 -5.94 20.49
C PHE A 421 -6.70 -5.26 19.43
N SER A 422 -7.99 -5.03 19.68
CA SER A 422 -8.84 -4.25 18.77
C SER A 422 -8.31 -2.83 18.57
N THR A 423 -7.95 -2.13 19.66
CA THR A 423 -7.41 -0.76 19.56
C THR A 423 -6.04 -0.72 18.86
N GLN A 424 -5.19 -1.71 19.14
CA GLN A 424 -3.90 -1.88 18.53
C GLN A 424 -4.01 -2.21 17.03
N LEU A 425 -4.96 -3.05 16.63
CA LEU A 425 -5.27 -3.39 15.25
C LEU A 425 -5.70 -2.15 14.46
N LEU A 426 -6.65 -1.37 14.99
CA LEU A 426 -7.06 -0.12 14.33
C LEU A 426 -5.89 0.86 14.17
N SER A 427 -4.99 0.92 15.16
CA SER A 427 -3.80 1.76 15.08
C SER A 427 -2.77 1.25 14.07
N LEU A 428 -2.62 -0.07 13.91
CA LEU A 428 -1.74 -0.69 12.92
C LEU A 428 -2.26 -0.54 11.49
N LEU A 429 -3.58 -0.53 11.31
CA LEU A 429 -4.23 -0.21 10.03
C LEU A 429 -4.21 1.29 9.72
N GLY A 430 -3.76 2.13 10.65
CA GLY A 430 -3.60 3.57 10.44
C GLY A 430 -4.89 4.37 10.53
N LEU A 431 -5.92 3.87 11.25
CA LEU A 431 -7.15 4.64 11.43
C LEU A 431 -6.90 5.97 12.16
N PRO A 432 -7.63 7.03 11.79
CA PRO A 432 -7.61 8.30 12.52
C PRO A 432 -8.23 8.17 13.92
N ASN A 433 -7.87 9.10 14.81
CA ASN A 433 -8.37 9.10 16.19
C ASN A 433 -9.66 9.91 16.33
N SER A 434 -9.87 10.89 15.47
CA SER A 434 -11.09 11.67 15.35
C SER A 434 -11.66 11.59 13.92
N PRO A 435 -12.99 11.66 13.76
CA PRO A 435 -14.02 11.78 14.82
C PRO A 435 -14.24 10.46 15.60
N SER A 436 -15.03 10.51 16.68
CA SER A 436 -15.33 9.33 17.52
C SER A 436 -16.06 8.21 16.76
N SER A 437 -16.80 8.57 15.72
CA SER A 437 -17.60 7.65 14.92
C SER A 437 -16.72 6.69 14.11
N LEU A 438 -16.91 5.38 14.29
CA LEU A 438 -16.13 4.37 13.56
C LEU A 438 -16.38 4.42 12.05
N PRO A 439 -17.64 4.52 11.56
CA PRO A 439 -17.90 4.55 10.11
C PRO A 439 -17.25 5.74 9.39
N MET A 440 -17.15 6.91 10.04
CA MET A 440 -16.47 8.06 9.43
C MET A 440 -14.96 7.85 9.37
N ARG A 441 -14.36 7.29 10.41
CA ARG A 441 -12.92 6.95 10.39
C ARG A 441 -12.60 5.92 9.30
N LEU A 442 -13.50 4.95 9.07
CA LEU A 442 -13.37 3.98 7.99
C LEU A 442 -13.51 4.65 6.61
N SER A 443 -14.47 5.56 6.44
CA SER A 443 -14.63 6.26 5.16
C SER A 443 -13.45 7.18 4.85
N THR A 444 -12.87 7.85 5.86
CA THR A 444 -11.60 8.57 5.75
C THR A 444 -10.48 7.62 5.30
N LEU A 445 -10.37 6.43 5.91
CA LEU A 445 -9.34 5.44 5.57
C LEU A 445 -9.45 4.98 4.11
N THR A 446 -10.67 4.68 3.63
CA THR A 446 -10.94 4.33 2.23
C THR A 446 -10.43 5.40 1.27
N ARG A 447 -10.67 6.69 1.57
CA ARG A 447 -10.22 7.82 0.73
C ARG A 447 -8.71 7.96 0.71
N VAL A 448 -8.07 7.85 1.87
CA VAL A 448 -6.61 7.93 2.00
C VAL A 448 -5.94 6.76 1.26
N HIS A 449 -6.47 5.54 1.38
CA HIS A 449 -5.94 4.39 0.65
C HIS A 449 -6.15 4.48 -0.85
N ALA A 450 -7.33 4.91 -1.32
CA ALA A 450 -7.55 5.13 -2.75
C ALA A 450 -6.54 6.12 -3.33
N ALA A 451 -6.30 7.24 -2.65
CA ALA A 451 -5.32 8.24 -3.07
C ALA A 451 -3.88 7.68 -3.06
N SER A 452 -3.51 6.97 -2.00
CA SER A 452 -2.18 6.35 -1.87
C SER A 452 -1.92 5.29 -2.93
N LEU A 453 -2.91 4.49 -3.29
CA LEU A 453 -2.80 3.46 -4.32
C LEU A 453 -2.70 4.06 -5.73
N ILE A 454 -3.52 5.07 -6.04
CA ILE A 454 -3.42 5.79 -7.33
C ILE A 454 -2.01 6.39 -7.47
N TYR A 455 -1.47 6.98 -6.40
CA TYR A 455 -0.11 7.49 -6.39
C TYR A 455 0.93 6.39 -6.59
N SER A 456 0.85 5.31 -5.80
CA SER A 456 1.80 4.20 -5.85
C SER A 456 1.84 3.57 -7.24
N ALA A 457 0.68 3.29 -7.83
CA ALA A 457 0.56 2.72 -9.17
C ALA A 457 1.13 3.64 -10.25
N SER A 458 0.79 4.93 -10.19
CA SER A 458 1.33 5.95 -11.10
C SER A 458 2.86 6.07 -10.99
N SER A 459 3.39 6.02 -9.77
CA SER A 459 4.83 6.06 -9.51
C SER A 459 5.53 4.80 -10.03
N THR A 460 4.95 3.61 -9.81
CA THR A 460 5.48 2.31 -10.25
C THR A 460 5.55 2.23 -11.78
N ILE A 461 4.49 2.63 -12.51
CA ILE A 461 4.55 2.69 -13.98
C ILE A 461 5.53 3.75 -14.48
N GLY A 462 5.67 4.89 -13.79
CA GLY A 462 6.70 5.88 -14.12
C GLY A 462 8.13 5.36 -13.91
N ALA A 463 8.35 4.61 -12.84
CA ALA A 463 9.62 3.94 -12.58
C ALA A 463 9.94 2.90 -13.67
N LEU A 464 8.93 2.14 -14.12
CA LEU A 464 9.06 1.24 -15.27
C LEU A 464 9.41 2.00 -16.56
N ALA A 465 8.79 3.15 -16.82
CA ALA A 465 9.11 3.97 -17.99
C ALA A 465 10.57 4.46 -17.96
N ARG A 466 11.05 4.90 -16.79
CA ARG A 466 12.45 5.31 -16.61
C ARG A 466 13.41 4.13 -16.79
N LEU A 467 13.11 2.97 -16.18
CA LEU A 467 13.91 1.74 -16.30
C LEU A 467 14.06 1.30 -17.77
N THR A 468 12.97 1.32 -18.52
CA THR A 468 12.98 0.91 -19.93
C THR A 468 13.74 1.88 -20.83
N ARG A 469 13.85 3.16 -20.46
CA ARG A 469 14.71 4.13 -21.15
C ARG A 469 16.19 3.97 -20.79
N THR A 470 16.50 3.72 -19.52
CA THR A 470 17.89 3.59 -19.05
C THR A 470 18.55 2.29 -19.49
N LEU A 471 17.77 1.20 -19.60
CA LEU A 471 18.26 -0.12 -19.99
C LEU A 471 17.65 -0.56 -21.33
N PRO A 472 18.20 -0.14 -22.48
CA PRO A 472 17.63 -0.45 -23.78
C PRO A 472 17.66 -1.95 -24.14
N SER A 473 18.54 -2.72 -23.49
CA SER A 473 18.73 -4.16 -23.68
C SER A 473 17.78 -5.03 -22.84
N ILE A 474 16.88 -4.45 -22.05
CA ILE A 474 15.90 -5.24 -21.28
C ILE A 474 14.79 -5.81 -22.19
N ALA A 475 14.47 -7.09 -22.06
CA ALA A 475 13.26 -7.64 -22.69
C ALA A 475 12.01 -7.02 -22.08
N ILE A 476 11.02 -6.77 -22.93
CA ILE A 476 9.68 -6.37 -22.50
C ILE A 476 8.70 -7.34 -23.15
N PRO A 477 8.17 -8.33 -22.40
CA PRO A 477 7.21 -9.29 -22.93
C PRO A 477 5.84 -8.63 -23.14
N ASN A 478 5.00 -9.25 -23.97
CA ASN A 478 3.64 -8.77 -24.23
C ASN A 478 2.76 -8.72 -22.98
N GLN A 479 3.03 -9.58 -21.99
CA GLN A 479 2.32 -9.57 -20.71
C GLN A 479 2.55 -8.27 -19.94
N VAL A 480 3.77 -7.74 -19.94
CA VAL A 480 4.09 -6.45 -19.31
C VAL A 480 3.34 -5.33 -20.01
N ALA A 481 3.34 -5.30 -21.36
CA ALA A 481 2.58 -4.28 -22.10
C ALA A 481 1.07 -4.34 -21.81
N SER A 482 0.49 -5.54 -21.76
CA SER A 482 -0.92 -5.71 -21.39
C SER A 482 -1.22 -5.29 -19.95
N SER A 483 -0.33 -5.59 -19.01
CA SER A 483 -0.50 -5.18 -17.60
C SER A 483 -0.34 -3.67 -17.43
N VAL A 484 0.58 -3.02 -18.15
CA VAL A 484 0.68 -1.55 -18.17
C VAL A 484 -0.59 -0.91 -18.74
N ASP A 485 -1.13 -1.42 -19.85
CA ASP A 485 -2.34 -0.88 -20.46
C ASP A 485 -3.57 -1.00 -19.55
N ARG A 486 -3.71 -2.15 -18.88
CA ARG A 486 -4.74 -2.36 -17.84
C ARG A 486 -4.55 -1.43 -16.66
N SER A 487 -3.33 -1.29 -16.15
CA SER A 487 -3.01 -0.41 -15.03
C SER A 487 -3.39 1.04 -15.34
N ILE A 488 -3.04 1.55 -16.54
CA ILE A 488 -3.42 2.89 -16.99
C ILE A 488 -4.95 3.05 -17.12
N SER A 489 -5.63 2.05 -17.67
CA SER A 489 -7.08 2.06 -17.80
C SER A 489 -7.77 2.14 -16.44
N HIS A 490 -7.37 1.29 -15.49
CA HIS A 490 -7.88 1.29 -14.12
C HIS A 490 -7.48 2.55 -13.33
N LEU A 491 -6.28 3.12 -13.54
CA LEU A 491 -5.89 4.42 -12.99
C LEU A 491 -6.83 5.55 -13.44
N SER A 492 -7.20 5.56 -14.72
CA SER A 492 -8.13 6.56 -15.26
C SER A 492 -9.53 6.42 -14.66
N ALA A 493 -10.02 5.18 -14.51
CA ALA A 493 -11.30 4.87 -13.88
C ALA A 493 -11.32 5.23 -12.39
N ALA A 494 -10.24 4.92 -11.67
CA ALA A 494 -10.05 5.26 -10.27
C ALA A 494 -10.07 6.78 -10.05
N CYS A 495 -9.33 7.54 -10.89
CA CYS A 495 -9.30 9.00 -10.82
C CYS A 495 -10.67 9.63 -11.11
N SER A 496 -11.38 9.12 -12.13
CA SER A 496 -12.74 9.58 -12.43
C SER A 496 -13.71 9.29 -11.28
N SER A 497 -13.66 8.07 -10.73
CA SER A 497 -14.51 7.66 -9.60
C SER A 497 -14.25 8.51 -8.35
N LEU A 498 -12.97 8.81 -8.06
CA LEU A 498 -12.56 9.69 -6.97
C LEU A 498 -13.16 11.09 -7.13
N SER A 499 -13.02 11.69 -8.31
CA SER A 499 -13.55 13.03 -8.62
C SER A 499 -15.08 13.11 -8.59
N ASN A 500 -15.76 11.97 -8.78
CA ASN A 500 -17.22 11.87 -8.74
C ASN A 500 -17.77 11.57 -7.35
N GLY A 501 -16.91 11.37 -6.34
CA GLY A 501 -17.30 11.05 -4.98
C GLY A 501 -17.61 9.56 -4.72
N LYS A 502 -17.27 8.67 -5.67
CA LYS A 502 -17.49 7.22 -5.56
C LYS A 502 -16.26 6.54 -4.99
N PHE A 503 -16.03 6.70 -3.69
CA PHE A 503 -14.77 6.32 -3.04
C PHE A 503 -14.54 4.81 -2.96
N ALA A 504 -15.59 4.02 -2.77
CA ALA A 504 -15.48 2.55 -2.74
C ALA A 504 -15.04 2.00 -4.11
N SER A 505 -15.68 2.45 -5.19
CA SER A 505 -15.28 2.10 -6.55
C SER A 505 -13.87 2.61 -6.88
N ALA A 506 -13.52 3.83 -6.44
CA ALA A 506 -12.18 4.38 -6.63
C ALA A 506 -11.10 3.51 -5.96
N LEU A 507 -11.36 3.02 -4.74
CA LEU A 507 -10.45 2.13 -4.02
C LEU A 507 -10.26 0.80 -4.77
N GLU A 508 -11.35 0.20 -5.25
CA GLU A 508 -11.29 -1.09 -5.97
C GLU A 508 -10.52 -0.97 -7.30
N GLU A 509 -10.82 0.05 -8.09
CA GLU A 509 -10.11 0.33 -9.34
C GLU A 509 -8.62 0.63 -9.10
N ALA A 510 -8.30 1.41 -8.04
CA ALA A 510 -6.92 1.71 -7.67
C ALA A 510 -6.14 0.46 -7.22
N ARG A 511 -6.80 -0.47 -6.53
CA ARG A 511 -6.22 -1.74 -6.10
C ARG A 511 -5.82 -2.61 -7.29
N ILE A 512 -6.69 -2.72 -8.29
CA ILE A 512 -6.41 -3.47 -9.52
C ILE A 512 -5.27 -2.80 -10.30
N ALA A 513 -5.30 -1.47 -10.39
CA ALA A 513 -4.25 -0.71 -11.07
C ALA A 513 -2.86 -0.94 -10.45
N GLU A 514 -2.77 -0.93 -9.12
CA GLU A 514 -1.52 -1.19 -8.40
C GLU A 514 -1.05 -2.63 -8.59
N GLN A 515 -1.96 -3.61 -8.50
CA GLN A 515 -1.63 -5.01 -8.71
C GLN A 515 -1.07 -5.27 -10.12
N GLU A 516 -1.67 -4.69 -11.17
CA GLU A 516 -1.17 -4.83 -12.54
C GLU A 516 0.13 -4.02 -12.75
N ALA A 517 0.32 -2.89 -12.07
CA ALA A 517 1.57 -2.11 -12.12
C ALA A 517 2.74 -2.88 -11.48
N GLU A 518 2.55 -3.43 -10.27
CA GLU A 518 3.56 -4.25 -9.60
C GLU A 518 3.86 -5.52 -10.39
N LYS A 519 2.83 -6.20 -10.90
CA LYS A 519 3.00 -7.39 -11.75
C LYS A 519 3.84 -7.07 -13.00
N ALA A 520 3.58 -5.94 -13.65
CA ALA A 520 4.37 -5.49 -14.79
C ALA A 520 5.82 -5.18 -14.38
N PHE A 521 6.04 -4.49 -13.25
CA PHE A 521 7.36 -4.08 -12.79
C PHE A 521 8.23 -5.26 -12.33
N PHE A 522 7.65 -6.24 -11.63
CA PHE A 522 8.33 -7.41 -11.07
C PHE A 522 8.26 -8.66 -11.96
N GLU A 523 7.95 -8.50 -13.25
CA GLU A 523 7.91 -9.62 -14.19
C GLU A 523 9.27 -10.32 -14.28
N ARG A 524 9.28 -11.64 -13.99
CA ARG A 524 10.52 -12.43 -13.80
C ARG A 524 11.47 -12.36 -15.00
N SER A 525 10.92 -12.30 -16.21
CA SER A 525 11.68 -12.30 -17.45
C SER A 525 12.46 -11.01 -17.70
N MET A 526 12.05 -9.87 -17.13
CA MET A 526 12.76 -8.60 -17.28
C MET A 526 14.05 -8.58 -16.45
N VAL A 527 14.00 -9.11 -15.22
CA VAL A 527 15.16 -9.14 -14.30
C VAL A 527 16.22 -10.14 -14.76
N ALA A 528 15.79 -11.30 -15.29
CA ALA A 528 16.72 -12.36 -15.69
C ALA A 528 17.69 -11.94 -16.82
N GLN A 529 17.28 -11.04 -17.72
CA GLN A 529 18.11 -10.66 -18.87
C GLN A 529 19.17 -9.60 -18.54
N VAL A 530 19.03 -8.86 -17.44
CA VAL A 530 20.07 -7.96 -16.95
C VAL A 530 21.34 -8.74 -16.57
N TYR A 531 21.20 -10.01 -16.18
CA TYR A 531 22.33 -10.87 -15.81
C TYR A 531 23.16 -11.40 -17.00
N PHE A 532 22.70 -11.25 -18.24
CA PHE A 532 23.43 -11.69 -19.44
C PHE A 532 23.65 -10.55 -20.43
N PRO A 533 24.63 -9.66 -20.16
CA PRO A 533 24.98 -8.58 -21.09
C PRO A 533 25.35 -9.11 -22.47
N ASP A 534 25.05 -8.35 -23.52
CA ASP A 534 25.32 -8.74 -24.90
C ASP A 534 26.81 -9.00 -25.18
N GLU A 535 27.69 -8.42 -24.37
CA GLU A 535 29.14 -8.67 -24.37
C GLU A 535 29.47 -10.15 -24.13
N HIS A 536 28.77 -10.81 -23.20
CA HIS A 536 28.95 -12.23 -22.92
C HIS A 536 28.38 -13.11 -24.04
N LYS A 537 27.31 -12.66 -24.73
CA LYS A 537 26.83 -13.33 -25.94
C LYS A 537 27.87 -13.26 -27.05
N ALA A 538 28.49 -12.10 -27.27
CA ALA A 538 29.53 -11.94 -28.28
C ALA A 538 30.71 -12.90 -28.03
N VAL A 539 31.20 -12.98 -26.79
CA VAL A 539 32.28 -13.90 -26.40
C VAL A 539 31.94 -15.37 -26.71
N MET A 540 30.69 -15.79 -26.54
CA MET A 540 30.23 -17.14 -26.90
C MET A 540 30.21 -17.37 -28.42
N TYR A 541 29.81 -16.37 -29.22
CA TYR A 541 29.68 -16.53 -30.67
C TYR A 541 30.98 -16.29 -31.47
N VAL A 542 31.93 -15.50 -30.95
CA VAL A 542 33.20 -15.18 -31.65
C VAL A 542 34.02 -16.43 -32.04
N PRO A 543 34.20 -17.46 -31.20
CA PRO A 543 34.94 -18.67 -31.60
C PRO A 543 34.29 -19.45 -32.75
N LEU A 544 32.96 -19.57 -32.74
CA LEU A 544 32.19 -20.25 -33.78
C LEU A 544 32.25 -19.48 -35.10
N ILE A 545 31.99 -18.17 -35.06
CA ILE A 545 32.00 -17.32 -36.25
C ILE A 545 33.43 -17.15 -36.78
N GLY A 546 34.42 -17.01 -35.91
CA GLY A 546 35.82 -16.78 -36.29
C GLY A 546 36.42 -17.92 -37.11
N THR A 547 36.13 -19.18 -36.75
CA THR A 547 36.62 -20.35 -37.50
C THR A 547 36.07 -20.43 -38.92
N ILE A 548 34.85 -19.94 -39.15
CA ILE A 548 34.20 -19.92 -40.46
C ILE A 548 34.58 -18.64 -41.24
N ALA A 549 34.65 -17.49 -40.56
CA ALA A 549 34.89 -16.19 -41.17
C ALA A 549 36.32 -16.02 -41.68
N VAL A 550 37.34 -16.51 -40.94
CA VAL A 550 38.75 -16.32 -41.32
C VAL A 550 39.08 -16.94 -42.70
N PRO A 551 38.71 -18.19 -43.02
CA PRO A 551 38.91 -18.77 -44.35
C PRO A 551 38.11 -18.06 -45.46
N LEU A 552 36.88 -17.63 -45.18
CA LEU A 552 36.01 -16.95 -46.14
C LEU A 552 36.50 -15.54 -46.50
N VAL A 553 36.96 -14.78 -45.50
CA VAL A 553 37.51 -13.44 -45.72
C VAL A 553 38.86 -13.54 -46.43
N THR A 554 39.74 -14.45 -46.02
CA THR A 554 41.04 -14.62 -46.67
C THR A 554 40.92 -15.09 -48.13
N SER A 555 39.96 -15.97 -48.43
CA SER A 555 39.66 -16.39 -49.81
C SER A 555 39.07 -15.25 -50.65
N ALA A 556 38.12 -14.48 -50.11
CA ALA A 556 37.57 -13.31 -50.79
C ALA A 556 38.63 -12.22 -51.06
N VAL A 557 39.48 -11.89 -50.08
CA VAL A 557 40.56 -10.90 -50.24
C VAL A 557 41.58 -11.35 -51.29
N ARG A 558 41.93 -12.63 -51.34
CA ARG A 558 42.84 -13.18 -52.37
C ARG A 558 42.22 -13.07 -53.76
N GLU A 559 40.95 -13.38 -53.90
CA GLU A 559 40.24 -13.31 -55.19
C GLU A 559 40.09 -11.85 -55.66
N ILE A 560 39.74 -10.92 -54.76
CA ILE A 560 39.69 -9.47 -55.07
C ILE A 560 41.06 -8.95 -55.51
N ARG A 561 42.15 -9.33 -54.82
CA ARG A 561 43.51 -8.94 -55.21
C ARG A 561 43.91 -9.51 -56.57
N ARG A 562 43.48 -10.74 -56.91
CA ARG A 562 43.71 -11.35 -58.23
C ARG A 562 42.93 -10.62 -59.32
N TRP A 563 41.67 -10.30 -59.08
CA TRP A 563 40.84 -9.53 -60.01
C TRP A 563 41.42 -8.14 -60.28
N ARG A 564 41.92 -7.46 -59.23
CA ARG A 564 42.58 -6.15 -59.35
C ARG A 564 43.94 -6.19 -60.04
N LYS A 565 44.63 -7.33 -60.04
CA LYS A 565 45.92 -7.54 -60.75
C LYS A 565 45.73 -8.03 -62.19
N GLY A 566 44.63 -8.73 -62.49
CA GLY A 566 44.28 -9.19 -63.84
C GLY A 566 43.50 -8.18 -64.68
N GLY A 567 43.13 -7.03 -64.11
CA GLY A 567 42.52 -5.89 -64.81
C GLY A 567 43.53 -4.86 -65.32
N LYS A 568 44.78 -5.25 -65.57
CA LYS A 568 45.82 -4.43 -66.21
C LYS A 568 46.32 -5.09 -67.48
#